data_AF-A0A3P7JW74-F1
#
_entry.id   AF-A0A3P7JW74-F1
#
_cell.length_a   1.000
_cell.length_b   1.000
_cell.length_c   1.000
_cell.angle_alpha   90.00
_cell.angle_beta   90.00
_cell.angle_gamma   90.00
#
_symmetry.space_group_name_H-M   'P 1'
#
loop_
_entity.id
_entity.type
_entity.pdbx_description
1 polymer ?
#
loop_
_entity_poly.entity_id
_entity_poly.type
_entity_poly.pdbx_seq_one_letter_code
_entity_poly.pdbx_strand_id
1 'polypeptide(L)'
;AATRHRCSYLIDLHEREFERYGGDPKWLRGLKYVDDPKLQFLDNINVVLAHQPWLCNGEYITGLVQGDAQSHWSIHDLAQAVVILTHTHALCSFVHGVGAVNPSESHRECSDWAQRNKENTGAKTGEVRCID
;
A
#
# COMPACT_ATOMS: atom_id res chain seq x y z
N ALA A 1 1.55 -1.39 -0.12
CA ALA A 1 2.62 -1.83 0.79
C ALA A 1 2.85 -0.86 1.94
N ALA A 2 3.56 0.27 1.78
CA ALA A 2 3.94 1.15 2.90
C ALA A 2 2.74 1.64 3.75
N THR A 3 1.62 1.96 3.10
CA THR A 3 0.35 2.32 3.75
C THR A 3 -0.20 1.22 4.67
N ARG A 4 0.04 -0.07 4.39
CA ARG A 4 -0.39 -1.20 5.23
C ARG A 4 0.31 -1.21 6.60
N HIS A 5 1.50 -0.63 6.67
CA HIS A 5 2.28 -0.50 7.91
C HIS A 5 2.30 0.91 8.49
N ARG A 6 1.57 1.86 7.89
CA ARG A 6 1.57 3.29 8.30
C ARG A 6 2.97 3.92 8.31
N CYS A 7 3.82 3.50 7.38
CA CYS A 7 5.17 4.04 7.24
C CYS A 7 5.14 5.31 6.39
N SER A 8 4.84 6.44 7.02
CA SER A 8 4.80 7.79 6.43
C SER A 8 6.07 8.13 5.63
N TYR A 9 7.25 7.81 6.16
CA TYR A 9 8.53 8.01 5.49
C TYR A 9 8.55 7.41 4.09
N LEU A 10 8.15 6.13 3.97
CA LEU A 10 8.14 5.43 2.69
C LEU A 10 6.96 5.83 1.81
N ILE A 11 5.82 6.21 2.40
CA ILE A 11 4.70 6.79 1.65
C ILE A 11 5.17 8.07 0.94
N ASP A 12 5.71 9.03 1.69
CA ASP A 12 6.16 10.32 1.15
C ASP A 12 7.34 10.17 0.19
N LEU A 13 8.26 9.22 0.44
CA LEU A 13 9.33 8.90 -0.50
C LEU A 13 8.76 8.39 -1.82
N HIS A 14 7.84 7.42 -1.79
CA HIS A 14 7.27 6.84 -3.00
C HIS A 14 6.33 7.80 -3.74
N GLU A 15 5.58 8.65 -3.04
CA GLU A 15 4.77 9.72 -3.65
C GLU A 15 5.66 10.69 -4.44
N ARG A 16 6.74 11.20 -3.82
CA ARG A 16 7.69 12.11 -4.49
C ARG A 16 8.36 11.47 -5.70
N GLU A 17 8.82 10.23 -5.58
CA GLU A 17 9.45 9.54 -6.69
C GLU A 17 8.44 9.23 -7.81
N PHE A 18 7.20 8.87 -7.48
CA PHE A 18 6.14 8.68 -8.46
C PHE A 18 5.89 9.95 -9.30
N GLU A 19 5.76 11.11 -8.65
CA GLU A 19 5.64 12.40 -9.34
C GLU A 19 6.89 12.74 -10.17
N ARG A 20 8.08 12.50 -9.61
CA ARG A 20 9.37 12.74 -10.27
C ARG A 20 9.52 11.98 -11.58
N TYR A 21 8.98 10.75 -11.65
CA TYR A 21 8.98 9.94 -12.87
C TYR A 21 7.75 10.18 -13.78
N GLY A 22 6.96 11.23 -13.51
CA GLY A 22 5.84 11.61 -14.37
C GLY A 22 4.56 10.80 -14.15
N GLY A 23 4.41 10.19 -12.97
CA GLY A 23 3.17 9.52 -12.58
C GLY A 23 1.99 10.48 -12.51
N ASP A 24 0.79 9.99 -12.83
CA ASP A 24 -0.44 10.80 -12.82
C ASP A 24 -0.85 11.17 -11.38
N PRO A 25 -0.83 12.46 -10.99
CA PRO A 25 -1.13 12.88 -9.62
C PRO A 25 -2.52 12.47 -9.13
N LYS A 26 -3.47 12.17 -10.02
CA LYS A 26 -4.80 11.70 -9.60
C LYS A 26 -4.72 10.36 -8.86
N TRP A 27 -3.71 9.52 -9.15
CA TRP A 27 -3.52 8.22 -8.50
C TRP A 27 -3.17 8.38 -7.01
N LEU A 28 -2.51 9.47 -6.64
CA LEU A 28 -2.16 9.79 -5.25
C LEU A 28 -3.38 10.17 -4.39
N ARG A 29 -4.55 10.36 -5.00
CA ARG A 29 -5.81 10.57 -4.27
C ARG A 29 -6.38 9.27 -3.70
N GLY A 30 -5.83 8.12 -4.09
CA GLY A 30 -6.21 6.80 -3.60
C GLY A 30 -6.47 5.79 -4.73
N LEU A 31 -6.51 4.51 -4.38
CA LEU A 31 -6.57 3.40 -5.32
C LEU A 31 -7.77 3.46 -6.29
N LYS A 32 -8.91 4.02 -5.85
CA LYS A 32 -10.11 4.21 -6.68
C LYS A 32 -9.93 5.15 -7.87
N TYR A 33 -8.86 5.96 -7.88
CA TYR A 33 -8.52 6.89 -8.95
C TYR A 33 -7.44 6.35 -9.90
N VAL A 34 -6.99 5.10 -9.70
CA VAL A 34 -6.04 4.42 -10.56
C VAL A 34 -6.81 3.77 -11.70
N ASP A 35 -6.54 4.18 -12.94
CA ASP A 35 -7.28 3.68 -14.10
C ASP A 35 -6.89 2.24 -14.50
N ASP A 36 -5.76 1.74 -14.01
CA ASP A 36 -5.26 0.40 -14.32
C ASP A 36 -5.91 -0.66 -13.39
N PRO A 37 -6.78 -1.55 -13.91
CA PRO A 37 -7.42 -2.59 -13.12
C PRO A 37 -6.42 -3.57 -12.48
N LYS A 38 -5.25 -3.76 -13.10
CA LYS A 38 -4.20 -4.64 -12.55
C LYS A 38 -3.67 -4.11 -11.22
N LEU A 39 -3.52 -2.80 -11.10
CA LEU A 39 -3.04 -2.17 -9.87
C LEU A 39 -4.11 -2.17 -8.78
N GLN A 40 -5.39 -1.98 -9.14
CA GLN A 40 -6.49 -2.12 -8.18
C GLN A 40 -6.54 -3.53 -7.58
N PHE A 41 -6.34 -4.54 -8.43
CA PHE A 41 -6.29 -5.93 -8.01
C PHE A 41 -5.13 -6.25 -7.05
N LEU A 42 -3.98 -5.59 -7.22
CA LEU A 42 -2.82 -5.82 -6.35
C LEU A 42 -3.10 -5.53 -4.87
N ASP A 43 -4.12 -4.73 -4.53
CA ASP A 43 -4.43 -4.50 -3.12
C ASP A 43 -4.89 -5.76 -2.38
N ASN A 44 -5.56 -6.68 -3.09
CA ASN A 44 -6.01 -7.96 -2.52
C ASN A 44 -4.82 -8.80 -2.05
N ILE A 45 -3.81 -8.99 -2.91
CA ILE A 45 -2.60 -9.73 -2.54
C ILE A 45 -1.72 -8.94 -1.57
N ASN A 46 -1.66 -7.61 -1.70
CA ASN A 46 -0.92 -6.73 -0.78
C ASN A 46 -1.41 -6.88 0.67
N VAL A 47 -2.74 -6.98 0.90
CA VAL A 47 -3.31 -7.27 2.21
C VAL A 47 -2.81 -8.60 2.78
N VAL A 48 -2.85 -9.65 1.97
CA VAL A 48 -2.44 -11.00 2.36
C VAL A 48 -0.96 -11.03 2.70
N LEU A 49 -0.11 -10.49 1.82
CA LEU A 49 1.34 -10.44 2.02
C LEU A 49 1.75 -9.67 3.28
N ALA A 50 1.05 -8.56 3.58
CA ALA A 50 1.38 -7.71 4.72
C ALA A 50 1.05 -8.36 6.08
N HIS A 51 -0.01 -9.16 6.16
CA HIS A 51 -0.61 -9.56 7.44
C HIS A 51 -0.71 -11.06 7.65
N GLN A 52 -0.90 -11.85 6.58
CA GLN A 52 -1.10 -13.30 6.64
C GLN A 52 -0.48 -14.01 5.42
N PRO A 53 0.84 -13.89 5.21
CA PRO A 53 1.50 -14.38 4.00
C PRO A 53 1.35 -15.90 3.78
N TRP A 54 1.10 -16.68 4.85
CA TRP A 54 0.84 -18.12 4.77
C TRP A 54 -0.45 -18.49 4.01
N LEU A 55 -1.36 -17.55 3.79
CA LEU A 55 -2.55 -17.77 2.96
C LEU A 55 -2.27 -17.70 1.45
N CYS A 56 -1.07 -17.23 1.05
CA CYS A 56 -0.67 -17.14 -0.34
C CYS A 56 -0.18 -18.51 -0.85
N ASN A 57 -1.11 -19.39 -1.22
CA ASN A 57 -0.81 -20.73 -1.74
C ASN A 57 -0.89 -20.80 -3.28
N GLY A 58 -0.56 -21.96 -3.86
CA GLY A 58 -0.55 -22.15 -5.32
C GLY A 58 -1.92 -21.95 -5.98
N GLU A 59 -3.00 -22.33 -5.31
CA GLU A 59 -4.37 -22.11 -5.80
C GLU A 59 -4.72 -20.63 -5.83
N TYR A 60 -4.34 -19.89 -4.79
CA TYR A 60 -4.49 -18.44 -4.72
C TYR A 60 -3.78 -17.78 -5.91
N ILE A 61 -2.48 -18.06 -6.11
CA ILE A 61 -1.70 -17.50 -7.23
C ILE A 61 -2.30 -17.90 -8.58
N THR A 62 -2.74 -19.15 -8.74
CA THR A 62 -3.37 -19.61 -9.98
C THR A 62 -4.65 -18.84 -10.27
N GLY A 63 -5.47 -18.57 -9.25
CA GLY A 63 -6.64 -17.71 -9.37
C GLY A 63 -6.30 -16.26 -9.76
N LEU A 64 -5.14 -15.74 -9.34
CA LEU A 64 -4.68 -14.41 -9.76
C LEU A 64 -4.26 -14.38 -11.24
N VAL A 65 -3.56 -15.42 -11.70
CA VAL A 65 -3.04 -15.50 -13.07
C VAL A 65 -4.18 -15.83 -14.06
N GLN A 66 -5.10 -16.72 -13.70
CA GLN A 66 -6.19 -17.18 -14.57
C GLN A 66 -7.49 -16.37 -14.43
N GLY A 67 -7.45 -15.25 -13.70
CA GLY A 67 -8.61 -14.40 -13.42
C GLY A 67 -9.15 -13.64 -14.64
N ASP A 68 -9.94 -12.60 -14.37
CA ASP A 68 -10.62 -11.80 -15.40
C ASP A 68 -9.65 -11.26 -16.47
N ALA A 69 -10.08 -11.27 -17.74
CA ALA A 69 -9.26 -10.91 -18.89
C ALA A 69 -8.71 -9.47 -18.80
N GLN A 70 -9.42 -8.58 -18.10
CA GLN A 70 -8.99 -7.18 -17.86
C GLN A 70 -7.89 -7.05 -16.80
N SER A 71 -7.75 -8.02 -15.90
CA SER A 71 -6.75 -8.04 -14.83
C SER A 71 -5.73 -9.18 -14.97
N HIS A 72 -5.63 -9.79 -16.16
CA HIS A 72 -4.75 -10.94 -16.37
C HIS A 72 -3.27 -10.55 -16.16
N TRP A 73 -2.64 -11.17 -15.16
CA TRP A 73 -1.23 -10.98 -14.85
C TRP A 73 -0.42 -12.11 -15.48
N SER A 74 0.69 -11.77 -16.16
CA SER A 74 1.70 -12.78 -16.43
C SER A 74 2.36 -13.19 -15.10
N ILE A 75 2.84 -14.44 -15.01
CA ILE A 75 3.56 -14.91 -13.82
C ILE A 75 4.76 -14.00 -13.51
N HIS A 76 5.44 -13.51 -14.55
CA HIS A 76 6.59 -12.62 -14.42
C HIS A 76 6.21 -11.26 -13.82
N ASP A 77 5.16 -10.63 -14.34
CA ASP A 77 4.69 -9.34 -13.84
C ASP A 77 4.23 -9.47 -12.38
N LEU A 78 3.51 -10.56 -12.06
CA LEU A 78 3.01 -10.82 -10.72
C LEU A 78 4.17 -11.05 -9.75
N ALA A 79 5.15 -11.87 -10.14
CA ALA A 79 6.34 -12.11 -9.33
C ALA A 79 7.09 -10.79 -9.03
N GLN A 80 7.26 -9.94 -10.04
CA GLN A 80 7.91 -8.64 -9.87
C GLN A 80 7.12 -7.73 -8.93
N ALA A 81 5.80 -7.66 -9.08
CA ALA A 81 4.94 -6.88 -8.20
C ALA A 81 5.03 -7.39 -6.74
N VAL A 82 5.02 -8.70 -6.53
CA VAL A 82 5.17 -9.31 -5.20
C VAL A 82 6.53 -8.99 -4.58
N VAL A 83 7.62 -9.02 -5.36
CA VAL A 83 8.96 -8.61 -4.89
C VAL A 83 8.96 -7.16 -4.43
N ILE A 84 8.39 -6.23 -5.21
CA ILE A 84 8.29 -4.81 -4.82
C ILE A 84 7.47 -4.68 -3.54
N LEU A 85 6.29 -5.31 -3.47
CA LEU A 85 5.44 -5.27 -2.29
C LEU A 85 6.21 -5.75 -1.06
N THR A 86 6.70 -6.99 -1.05
CA THR A 86 7.41 -7.60 0.08
C THR A 86 8.66 -6.82 0.49
N HIS A 87 9.43 -6.31 -0.49
CA HIS A 87 10.57 -5.44 -0.22
C HIS A 87 10.16 -4.18 0.54
N THR A 88 9.10 -3.50 0.11
CA THR A 88 8.58 -2.33 0.82
C THR A 88 8.08 -2.68 2.22
N HIS A 89 7.43 -3.83 2.44
CA HIS A 89 7.03 -4.26 3.80
C HIS A 89 8.25 -4.46 4.70
N ALA A 90 9.31 -5.12 4.22
CA ALA A 90 10.55 -5.30 4.96
C ALA A 90 11.24 -3.96 5.28
N LEU A 91 11.24 -3.02 4.32
CA LEU A 91 11.77 -1.68 4.53
C LEU A 91 10.97 -0.88 5.57
N CYS A 92 9.64 -1.06 5.65
CA CYS A 92 8.84 -0.43 6.71
C CYS A 92 9.32 -0.86 8.10
N SER A 93 9.53 -2.16 8.29
CA SER A 93 10.07 -2.71 9.54
C SER A 93 11.45 -2.15 9.86
N PHE A 94 12.31 -2.02 8.85
CA PHE A 94 13.62 -1.41 9.01
C PHE A 94 13.52 0.06 9.43
N VAL A 95 12.74 0.87 8.72
CA VAL A 95 12.51 2.30 9.00
C VAL A 95 12.00 2.52 10.42
N HIS A 96 11.02 1.72 10.84
CA HIS A 96 10.52 1.79 12.22
C HIS A 96 11.57 1.34 13.24
N GLY A 97 12.35 0.30 12.94
CA GLY A 97 13.39 -0.21 13.83
C GLY A 97 14.56 0.76 14.04
N VAL A 98 14.92 1.54 13.03
CA VAL A 98 15.98 2.56 13.13
C VAL A 98 15.48 3.91 13.62
N GLY A 99 14.17 4.10 13.75
CA GLY A 99 13.57 5.37 14.18
C GLY A 99 13.76 6.50 13.17
N ALA A 100 13.75 6.21 11.87
CA ALA A 100 13.94 7.23 10.85
C ALA A 100 12.76 8.22 10.87
N VAL A 101 13.06 9.48 11.16
CA VAL A 101 12.09 10.58 11.17
C VAL A 101 11.90 11.09 9.75
N ASN A 102 10.65 11.23 9.31
CA ASN A 102 10.37 11.82 8.02
C ASN A 102 10.58 13.34 8.09
N PRO A 103 11.40 13.96 7.23
CA PRO A 103 11.62 15.41 7.28
C PRO A 103 10.33 16.24 7.18
N SER A 104 9.31 15.72 6.50
CA SER A 104 7.98 16.32 6.34
C SER A 104 7.06 16.18 7.56
N GLU A 105 7.37 15.28 8.52
CA GLU A 105 6.56 15.07 9.73
C GLU A 105 6.75 16.16 10.79
N SER A 106 7.81 16.96 10.71
CA SER A 106 8.03 18.07 11.65
C SER A 106 6.90 19.12 11.66
N HIS A 107 5.95 19.07 10.71
CA HIS A 107 4.86 20.05 10.57
C HIS A 107 3.45 19.50 10.25
N ARG A 108 3.24 18.18 10.09
CA ARG A 108 1.98 17.63 9.51
C ARG A 108 1.16 16.71 10.41
N GLU A 109 1.64 16.33 11.59
CA GLU A 109 0.93 15.36 12.40
C GLU A 109 -0.14 16.01 13.29
N CYS A 110 -1.41 16.01 12.83
CA CYS A 110 -2.55 15.59 13.67
C CYS A 110 -3.88 15.46 12.89
N SER A 111 -4.17 16.28 11.87
CA SER A 111 -5.55 16.41 11.35
C SER A 111 -5.92 15.50 10.16
N ASP A 112 -5.03 15.30 9.20
CA ASP A 112 -5.48 14.94 7.84
C ASP A 112 -5.62 13.42 7.57
N TRP A 113 -4.83 12.58 8.24
CA TRP A 113 -4.84 11.14 7.93
C TRP A 113 -6.12 10.45 8.43
N ALA A 114 -6.61 10.84 9.60
CA ALA A 114 -7.82 10.27 10.20
C ALA A 114 -9.06 10.53 9.34
N GLN A 115 -9.09 11.66 8.62
CA GLN A 115 -10.14 11.97 7.64
C GLN A 115 -10.04 11.10 6.39
N ARG A 116 -8.84 10.97 5.79
CA ARG A 116 -8.63 10.15 4.59
C ARG A 116 -8.98 8.68 4.80
N ASN A 117 -8.76 8.13 6.00
CA ASN A 117 -9.16 6.75 6.31
C ASN A 117 -10.66 6.61 6.55
N LYS A 118 -11.33 7.56 7.21
CA LYS A 118 -12.80 7.54 7.39
C LYS A 118 -13.56 7.49 6.06
N GLU A 119 -13.05 8.17 5.05
CA GLU A 119 -13.65 8.23 3.71
C GLU A 119 -13.49 6.93 2.89
N ASN A 120 -12.50 6.11 3.22
CA ASN A 120 -12.20 4.89 2.46
C ASN A 120 -12.80 3.61 3.06
N THR A 121 -13.18 3.59 4.35
CA THR A 121 -13.64 2.36 5.03
C THR A 121 -15.10 2.32 5.46
N GLY A 122 -15.94 3.30 5.12
CA GLY A 122 -17.40 3.13 5.24
C GLY A 122 -17.86 2.53 6.58
N ALA A 123 -17.51 3.20 7.68
CA ALA A 123 -17.97 2.98 9.05
C ALA A 123 -17.37 1.82 9.89
N LYS A 124 -17.05 2.22 11.13
CA LYS A 124 -16.83 1.46 12.37
C LYS A 124 -15.49 0.74 12.53
N THR A 125 -14.46 1.48 12.91
CA THR A 125 -13.43 0.96 13.82
C THR A 125 -13.23 1.98 14.94
N GLY A 126 -13.32 1.47 16.18
CA GLY A 126 -13.39 2.28 17.40
C GLY A 126 -12.16 3.16 17.61
N GLU A 127 -12.41 4.35 18.14
CA GLU A 127 -11.39 5.30 18.57
C GLU A 127 -10.49 4.65 19.62
N VAL A 128 -9.23 4.38 19.26
CA VAL A 128 -8.19 4.13 20.24
C VAL A 128 -7.70 5.50 20.69
N ARG A 129 -8.11 5.91 21.88
CA ARG A 129 -7.59 7.10 22.57
C ARG A 129 -6.11 6.88 22.87
N CYS A 130 -5.26 7.77 22.37
CA CYS A 130 -3.91 7.93 22.88
C CYS A 130 -4.01 8.40 24.34
N ILE A 131 -3.32 7.72 25.23
CA ILE A 131 -3.17 8.12 26.63
C ILE A 131 -2.03 9.14 26.67
N ASP A 132 -2.28 10.25 27.37
CA ASP A 132 -1.38 11.39 27.57
C ASP A 132 0.00 11.02 28.11
#